data_AF-A0A7C8Z8Z4-F1
#
_entry.id   AF-A0A7C8Z8Z4-F1
#
_cell.length_a   1.000
_cell.length_b   1.000
_cell.length_c   1.000
_cell.angle_alpha   90.00
_cell.angle_beta   90.00
_cell.angle_gamma   90.00
#
_symmetry.space_group_name_H-M   'P 1'
#
loop_
_entity.id
_entity.type
_entity.pdbx_description
1 polymer ?
#
loop_
_entity_poly.entity_id
_entity_poly.type
_entity_poly.pdbx_seq_one_letter_code
_entity_poly.pdbx_strand_id
1 'polypeptide(L)'
;RVDKLSREDARKLLFDTLGEQSDGEFFKYKAERVLKQCEDLPHVVRAVGKHLKDKDREQSWNNVLQDLQSPNMFTLGHLGEVYTAFTTIYEKLDDRSKKCLLYTA
;
A
#
# COMPACT_ATOMS: atom_id res chain seq x y z
N ARG A 1 0.00 -9.96 14.97
CA ARG A 1 0.48 -10.25 13.60
C ARG A 1 -0.67 -9.90 12.67
N VAL A 2 -0.46 -9.06 11.67
CA VAL A 2 -1.50 -8.83 10.65
C VAL A 2 -1.26 -9.88 9.59
N ASP A 3 -2.18 -10.82 9.43
CA ASP A 3 -2.07 -11.84 8.41
C ASP A 3 -2.44 -11.26 7.04
N LYS A 4 -1.78 -11.76 5.99
CA LYS A 4 -2.08 -11.39 4.61
C LYS A 4 -3.51 -11.85 4.27
N LEU A 5 -4.24 -11.01 3.54
CA LEU A 5 -5.54 -11.39 3.02
C LEU A 5 -5.39 -12.40 1.89
N SER A 6 -6.42 -13.19 1.65
CA SER A 6 -6.54 -13.88 0.36
C SER A 6 -6.61 -12.83 -0.75
N ARG A 7 -6.18 -13.19 -1.97
CA ARG A 7 -6.27 -12.25 -3.12
C ARG A 7 -7.70 -11.76 -3.32
N GLU A 8 -8.68 -12.62 -3.11
CA GLU A 8 -10.11 -12.32 -3.23
C GLU A 8 -10.56 -11.30 -2.18
N ASP A 9 -10.17 -11.50 -0.92
CA ASP A 9 -10.48 -10.59 0.18
C ASP A 9 -9.76 -9.25 0.05
N ALA A 10 -8.51 -9.26 -0.40
CA ALA A 10 -7.74 -8.05 -0.67
C ALA A 10 -8.39 -7.24 -1.80
N ARG A 11 -8.84 -7.93 -2.86
CA ARG A 11 -9.58 -7.32 -3.97
C ARG A 11 -10.90 -6.72 -3.51
N LYS A 12 -11.68 -7.48 -2.72
CA LYS A 12 -12.93 -7.00 -2.13
C LYS A 12 -12.69 -5.76 -1.27
N LEU A 13 -11.69 -5.79 -0.38
CA LEU A 13 -11.34 -4.65 0.46
C LEU A 13 -10.96 -3.41 -0.36
N LEU A 14 -10.22 -3.58 -1.46
CA LEU A 14 -9.85 -2.47 -2.33
C LEU A 14 -11.10 -1.85 -2.98
N PHE A 15 -11.98 -2.67 -3.57
CA PHE A 15 -13.21 -2.19 -4.22
C PHE A 15 -14.20 -1.58 -3.22
N ASP A 16 -14.37 -2.18 -2.04
CA ASP A 16 -15.17 -1.62 -0.94
C ASP A 16 -14.65 -0.23 -0.51
N THR A 17 -13.34 0.00 -0.63
CA THR A 17 -12.71 1.29 -0.30
C THR A 17 -12.87 2.33 -1.42
N LEU A 18 -12.91 1.89 -2.69
CA LEU A 18 -13.05 2.74 -3.87
C LEU A 18 -14.50 3.20 -4.12
N GLY A 19 -15.49 2.37 -3.77
CA GLY A 19 -16.92 2.62 -4.04
C GLY A 19 -17.38 2.18 -5.43
N GLU A 20 -18.67 2.39 -5.74
CA GLU A 20 -19.39 1.94 -6.95
C GLU A 20 -18.77 2.36 -8.30
N GLN A 21 -17.80 3.27 -8.29
CA GLN A 21 -17.31 3.97 -9.48
C GLN A 21 -16.29 3.16 -10.33
N SER A 22 -15.98 1.91 -9.98
CA SER A 22 -14.85 1.17 -10.56
C SER A 22 -15.21 -0.15 -11.27
N ASP A 23 -16.42 -0.26 -11.83
CA ASP A 23 -16.90 -1.47 -12.51
C ASP A 23 -16.51 -1.52 -14.02
N GLY A 24 -15.23 -1.26 -14.31
CA GLY A 24 -14.64 -1.38 -15.64
C GLY A 24 -13.63 -2.52 -15.72
N GLU A 25 -13.66 -3.32 -16.79
CA GLU A 25 -12.70 -4.41 -17.02
C GLU A 25 -11.24 -3.93 -17.03
N PHE A 26 -11.04 -2.68 -17.46
CA PHE A 26 -9.78 -1.96 -17.42
C PHE A 26 -9.23 -1.74 -16.00
N PHE A 27 -10.11 -1.43 -15.03
CA PHE A 27 -9.71 -1.22 -13.64
C PHE A 27 -9.37 -2.52 -12.93
N LYS A 28 -9.94 -3.67 -13.36
CA LYS A 28 -9.60 -4.99 -12.81
C LYS A 28 -8.13 -5.34 -13.00
N TYR A 29 -7.55 -5.12 -14.18
CA TYR A 29 -6.14 -5.39 -14.43
C TYR A 29 -5.21 -4.51 -13.57
N LYS A 30 -5.55 -3.23 -13.40
CA LYS A 30 -4.76 -2.32 -12.56
C LYS A 30 -4.90 -2.63 -11.08
N ALA A 31 -6.10 -2.98 -10.62
CA ALA A 31 -6.36 -3.43 -9.26
C ALA A 31 -5.46 -4.63 -8.90
N GLU A 32 -5.34 -5.61 -9.79
CA GLU A 32 -4.47 -6.78 -9.56
C GLU A 32 -3.00 -6.39 -9.40
N ARG A 33 -2.51 -5.45 -10.22
CA ARG A 33 -1.14 -4.93 -10.11
C ARG A 33 -0.91 -4.18 -8.79
N VAL A 34 -1.90 -3.39 -8.36
CA VAL A 34 -1.86 -2.66 -7.09
C VAL A 34 -1.83 -3.64 -5.91
N LEU A 35 -2.71 -4.64 -5.90
CA LEU A 35 -2.79 -5.65 -4.85
C LEU A 35 -1.48 -6.44 -4.72
N LYS A 36 -0.84 -6.77 -5.86
CA LYS A 36 0.47 -7.40 -5.88
C LYS A 36 1.55 -6.55 -5.21
N GLN A 37 1.53 -5.23 -5.40
CA GLN A 37 2.47 -4.31 -4.72
C GLN A 37 2.14 -4.10 -3.24
N CYS A 38 0.86 -4.20 -2.86
CA CYS A 38 0.44 -4.12 -1.46
C CYS A 38 0.73 -5.39 -0.66
N GLU A 39 1.27 -6.45 -1.29
CA GLU A 39 1.49 -7.78 -0.72
C GLU A 39 0.26 -8.37 -0.01
N ASP A 40 -0.95 -7.99 -0.47
CA ASP A 40 -2.23 -8.36 0.13
C ASP A 40 -2.34 -8.01 1.64
N LEU A 41 -1.56 -7.03 2.11
CA LEU A 41 -1.61 -6.55 3.48
C LEU A 41 -2.82 -5.62 3.69
N PRO A 42 -3.75 -5.95 4.62
CA PRO A 42 -5.02 -5.23 4.75
C PRO A 42 -4.86 -3.71 4.94
N HIS A 43 -3.87 -3.28 5.72
CA HIS A 43 -3.64 -1.86 5.99
C HIS A 43 -3.10 -1.12 4.77
N VAL A 44 -2.22 -1.74 4.01
CA VAL A 44 -1.62 -1.16 2.79
C VAL A 44 -2.69 -1.05 1.71
N VAL A 45 -3.46 -2.12 1.50
CA VAL A 45 -4.59 -2.14 0.54
C VAL A 45 -5.59 -1.03 0.85
N ARG A 46 -5.96 -0.85 2.13
CA ARG A 46 -6.88 0.22 2.55
C ARG A 46 -6.31 1.61 2.35
N ALA A 47 -5.03 1.82 2.65
CA ALA A 47 -4.37 3.12 2.46
C ALA A 47 -4.34 3.49 0.97
N VAL A 48 -3.96 2.55 0.10
CA VAL A 48 -3.94 2.76 -1.34
C VAL A 48 -5.34 2.96 -1.90
N GLY A 49 -6.33 2.17 -1.47
CA GLY A 49 -7.73 2.33 -1.85
C GLY A 49 -8.27 3.72 -1.50
N LYS A 50 -7.98 4.23 -0.30
CA LYS A 50 -8.35 5.60 0.10
C LYS A 50 -7.68 6.67 -0.75
N HIS A 51 -6.43 6.45 -1.15
CA HIS A 51 -5.69 7.39 -1.98
C HIS A 51 -6.15 7.40 -3.45
N LEU A 52 -6.70 6.28 -3.91
CA LEU A 52 -7.33 6.12 -5.22
C LEU A 52 -8.83 6.48 -5.23
N LYS A 53 -9.44 6.59 -4.05
CA LYS A 53 -10.83 7.00 -3.89
C LYS A 53 -11.04 8.35 -4.58
N ASP A 54 -12.12 8.45 -5.34
CA ASP A 54 -12.51 9.64 -6.13
C ASP A 54 -11.56 9.97 -7.31
N LYS A 55 -10.57 9.10 -7.61
CA LYS A 55 -9.66 9.23 -8.76
C LYS A 55 -10.05 8.28 -9.89
N ASP A 56 -10.87 8.79 -10.80
CA ASP A 56 -11.36 8.04 -11.98
C ASP A 56 -10.38 8.05 -13.16
N ARG A 57 -9.29 8.82 -13.07
CA ARG A 57 -8.33 8.96 -14.18
C ARG A 57 -7.30 7.84 -14.15
N GLU A 58 -7.13 7.21 -15.30
CA GLU A 58 -6.09 6.21 -15.54
C GLU A 58 -4.70 6.64 -15.03
N GLN A 59 -4.33 7.90 -15.28
CA GLN A 59 -3.06 8.48 -14.84
C GLN A 59 -2.87 8.39 -13.32
N SER A 60 -3.93 8.54 -12.54
CA SER A 60 -3.84 8.47 -11.07
C SER A 60 -3.44 7.07 -10.61
N TRP A 61 -3.97 6.03 -11.26
CA TRP A 61 -3.62 4.65 -10.96
C TRP A 61 -2.19 4.31 -11.37
N ASN A 62 -1.73 4.84 -12.52
CA ASN A 62 -0.35 4.66 -12.97
C ASN A 62 0.65 5.36 -12.04
N ASN A 63 0.32 6.57 -11.57
CA ASN A 63 1.15 7.31 -10.62
C ASN A 63 1.26 6.55 -9.30
N VAL A 64 0.15 6.05 -8.75
CA VAL A 64 0.16 5.24 -7.53
C VAL A 64 0.96 3.95 -7.70
N LEU A 65 0.86 3.29 -8.86
CA LEU A 65 1.69 2.11 -9.15
C LEU A 65 3.18 2.47 -9.21
N GLN A 66 3.53 3.59 -9.84
CA GLN A 66 4.90 4.08 -9.89
C GLN A 66 5.42 4.44 -8.49
N ASP A 67 4.59 5.06 -7.67
CA ASP A 67 4.90 5.42 -6.29
C ASP A 67 5.11 4.19 -5.40
N LEU A 68 4.33 3.11 -5.61
CA LEU A 68 4.49 1.84 -4.93
C LEU A 68 5.74 1.07 -5.40
N GLN A 69 6.09 1.17 -6.68
CA GLN A 69 7.26 0.52 -7.28
C GLN A 69 8.58 1.27 -7.01
N SER A 70 8.50 2.56 -6.71
CA SER A 70 9.64 3.43 -6.41
C SER A 70 9.24 4.39 -5.30
N PRO A 71 9.20 3.91 -4.04
CA PRO A 71 8.77 4.72 -2.91
C PRO A 71 9.66 5.95 -2.78
N ASN A 72 9.10 7.12 -3.07
CA ASN A 72 9.72 8.40 -2.76
C ASN A 72 9.22 8.87 -1.39
N MET A 73 10.01 9.66 -0.65
CA MET A 73 9.61 10.16 0.68
C MET A 73 8.27 10.90 0.68
N PHE A 74 7.85 11.45 -0.45
CA PHE A 74 6.62 12.25 -0.59
C PHE A 74 5.36 11.36 -0.57
N THR A 75 5.42 10.14 -1.11
CA THR A 75 4.30 9.20 -1.18
C THR A 75 4.08 8.44 0.12
N LEU A 76 5.12 8.32 0.94
CA LEU A 76 5.05 7.85 2.32
C LEU A 76 4.34 8.83 3.28
N GLY A 77 4.02 10.06 2.86
CA GLY A 77 3.29 11.02 3.69
C GLY A 77 1.95 10.51 4.22
N HIS A 78 1.22 9.71 3.42
CA HIS A 78 -0.01 9.03 3.86
C HIS A 78 0.23 7.83 4.78
N LEU A 79 1.44 7.30 4.80
CA LEU A 79 1.90 6.28 5.75
C LEU A 79 2.64 6.93 6.93
N GLY A 80 2.51 8.25 7.11
CA GLY A 80 3.23 9.01 8.14
C GLY A 80 3.12 8.38 9.53
N GLU A 81 1.93 7.93 9.93
CA GLU A 81 1.75 7.23 11.22
C GLU A 81 2.52 5.91 11.31
N VAL A 82 2.54 5.13 10.23
CA VAL A 82 3.29 3.86 10.14
C VAL A 82 4.78 4.13 10.15
N TYR A 83 5.23 5.13 9.39
CA TYR A 83 6.62 5.56 9.34
C TYR A 83 7.09 6.09 10.70
N THR A 84 6.29 6.93 11.38
CA THR A 84 6.58 7.42 12.73
C THR A 84 6.65 6.28 13.73
N ALA A 85 5.71 5.33 13.69
CA ALA A 85 5.74 4.15 14.57
C ALA A 85 6.97 3.28 14.31
N PHE A 86 7.29 2.99 13.04
CA PHE A 86 8.50 2.23 12.67
C PHE A 86 9.78 2.96 13.09
N THR A 87 9.88 4.26 12.84
CA THR A 87 11.04 5.08 13.22
C THR A 87 11.21 5.09 14.74
N THR A 88 10.13 5.29 15.49
CA THR A 88 10.15 5.28 16.96
C THR A 88 10.66 3.96 17.53
N ILE A 89 10.24 2.83 16.94
CA ILE A 89 10.70 1.50 17.36
C ILE A 89 12.14 1.29 16.93
N TYR A 90 12.47 1.65 15.69
CA TYR A 90 13.80 1.52 15.12
C TYR A 90 14.85 2.28 15.95
N GLU A 91 14.57 3.51 16.38
CA GLU A 91 15.47 4.31 17.20
C GLU A 91 15.82 3.64 18.54
N LYS A 92 14.87 2.90 19.13
CA LYS A 92 15.03 2.18 20.40
C LYS A 92 15.80 0.86 20.28
N LEU A 93 16.06 0.38 19.07
CA LEU A 93 16.86 -0.82 18.85
C LEU A 93 18.35 -0.54 19.10
N ASP A 94 19.06 -1.58 19.55
CA ASP A 94 20.53 -1.56 19.60
C ASP A 94 21.13 -1.61 18.19
N ASP A 95 22.39 -1.22 18.05
CA ASP A 95 23.06 -1.09 16.75
C ASP A 95 23.16 -2.42 15.97
N ARG A 96 23.24 -3.56 16.66
CA ARG A 96 23.26 -4.85 15.98
C ARG A 96 21.88 -5.14 15.41
N SER A 97 20.82 -4.96 16.20
CA SER A 97 19.44 -5.16 15.77
C SER A 97 19.04 -4.21 14.63
N LYS A 98 19.47 -2.95 14.68
CA LYS A 98 19.30 -1.98 13.59
C LYS A 98 19.92 -2.48 12.28
N LYS A 99 21.20 -2.89 12.33
CA LYS A 99 21.92 -3.42 11.17
C LYS A 99 21.30 -4.71 10.63
N CYS A 100 20.87 -5.61 11.51
CA CYS A 100 20.17 -6.84 11.10
C CYS A 100 18.86 -6.52 10.39
N LEU A 101 18.05 -5.59 10.91
CA LEU A 101 16.80 -5.17 10.28
C LEU A 101 17.04 -4.58 8.88
N LEU A 102 18.03 -3.69 8.76
CA LEU A 102 18.40 -3.09 7.48
C LEU A 102 18.94 -4.11 6.47
N TYR A 103 19.58 -5.19 6.93
CA TYR A 103 20.08 -6.24 6.03
C TYR A 103 18.96 -7.14 5.48
N THR A 104 17.83 -7.19 6.17
CA THR A 104 16.65 -7.98 5.75
C THR A 104 15.63 -7.20 4.91
N ALA A 105 15.83 -5.89 4.75
CA ALA A 105 15.00 -4.99 3.94
C ALA A 105 15.53 -4.93 2.50
#